data_AF-A0A1A9D2S7-F1
#
_entry.id   AF-A0A1A9D2S7-F1
#
_cell.length_a   1.000
_cell.length_b   1.000
_cell.length_c   1.000
_cell.angle_alpha   90.00
_cell.angle_beta   90.00
_cell.angle_gamma   90.00
#
_symmetry.space_group_name_H-M   'P 1'
#
loop_
_entity.id
_entity.type
_entity.pdbx_description
1 polymer ?
#
loop_
_entity_poly.entity_id
_entity_poly.type
_entity_poly.pdbx_seq_one_letter_code
_entity_poly.pdbx_strand_id
1 'polypeptide(L)' 'MAIDPLIPYSPAGDLMPLREIYDLLKSTGHPATLRHIKTWIRKDDLLTVRGHRGSVHVSYSDILLAHRDAVLAGEI' A
#
# COMPACT_ATOMS: atom_id res chain seq x y z
N MET A 1 -36.41 15.64 -10.26
CA MET A 1 -35.37 14.99 -11.08
C MET A 1 -34.11 14.95 -10.25
N ALA A 2 -33.67 13.76 -9.84
CA ALA A 2 -32.41 13.59 -9.12
C ALA A 2 -31.29 13.47 -10.15
N ILE A 3 -30.24 14.28 -10.01
CA ILE A 3 -29.03 14.15 -10.82
C ILE A 3 -28.15 13.17 -10.04
N ASP A 4 -27.92 11.98 -10.58
CA ASP A 4 -26.91 11.06 -10.04
C ASP A 4 -25.55 11.77 -10.14
N PRO A 5 -24.82 11.98 -9.02
CA PRO A 5 -23.45 12.45 -9.12
C PRO A 5 -22.64 11.32 -9.74
N LEU A 6 -22.33 11.48 -11.03
CA LEU A 6 -21.30 10.72 -11.71
C LEU A 6 -19.98 11.11 -11.04
N ILE A 7 -19.59 10.41 -9.97
CA ILE A 7 -18.29 10.60 -9.32
C ILE A 7 -17.26 10.12 -10.34
N PRO A 8 -16.55 11.02 -11.04
CA PRO A 8 -15.55 10.61 -12.01
C PRO A 8 -14.29 10.35 -11.19
N TYR A 9 -14.15 9.16 -10.61
CA TYR A 9 -12.96 8.72 -9.88
C TYR A 9 -12.30 9.82 -9.03
N SER A 10 -12.81 10.09 -7.83
CA SER A 10 -11.96 10.77 -6.85
C SER A 10 -10.82 9.80 -6.51
N PRO A 11 -9.52 10.11 -6.73
CA PRO A 11 -8.43 9.27 -6.24
C PRO A 11 -8.29 9.53 -4.74
N ALA A 12 -9.27 9.08 -3.96
CA ALA A 12 -9.39 9.45 -2.56
C ALA A 12 -8.75 8.37 -1.67
N GLY A 13 -7.41 8.35 -1.71
CA GLY A 13 -6.58 7.59 -0.79
C GLY A 13 -5.63 6.67 -1.53
N ASP A 14 -4.34 6.99 -1.47
CA ASP A 14 -3.24 6.06 -1.73
C ASP A 14 -3.27 4.83 -0.79
N LEU A 15 -4.26 4.78 0.12
CA LEU A 15 -4.54 3.72 1.05
C LEU A 15 -5.09 2.49 0.32
N MET A 16 -4.23 1.49 0.15
CA MET A 16 -4.57 0.20 -0.45
C MET A 16 -4.45 -0.92 0.59
N PRO A 17 -5.25 -2.00 0.49
CA PRO A 17 -5.10 -3.15 1.35
C PRO A 17 -3.76 -3.84 1.08
N LEU A 18 -3.13 -4.39 2.13
CA LEU A 18 -1.80 -5.01 2.02
C LEU A 18 -1.67 -6.08 0.92
N ARG A 19 -2.76 -6.77 0.61
CA ARG A 19 -2.78 -7.80 -0.44
C ARG A 19 -2.60 -7.20 -1.84
N GLU A 20 -3.29 -6.10 -2.13
CA GLU A 20 -3.15 -5.41 -3.42
C GLU A 20 -1.75 -4.83 -3.56
N ILE A 21 -1.20 -4.25 -2.49
CA ILE A 21 0.18 -3.76 -2.48
C ILE A 21 1.19 -4.87 -2.75
N TYR A 22 1.00 -6.04 -2.14
CA TYR A 22 1.82 -7.22 -2.42
C TYR A 22 1.75 -7.65 -3.89
N ASP A 23 0.54 -7.71 -4.47
CA ASP A 23 0.36 -8.09 -5.87
C ASP A 23 1.02 -7.08 -6.82
N LEU A 24 0.99 -5.78 -6.49
CA LEU A 24 1.69 -4.72 -7.23
C LEU A 24 3.22 -4.85 -7.12
N LEU A 25 3.77 -5.03 -5.91
CA LEU A 25 5.21 -5.19 -5.70
C LEU A 25 5.78 -6.46 -6.34
N LYS A 26 4.94 -7.48 -6.59
CA LYS A 26 5.36 -8.66 -7.34
C LYS A 26 5.72 -8.33 -8.80
N SER A 27 5.15 -7.26 -9.34
CA SER A 27 5.39 -6.82 -10.73
C SER A 27 6.66 -5.97 -10.91
N THR A 28 7.26 -5.46 -9.81
CA THR A 28 8.35 -4.46 -9.86
C THR A 28 9.75 -5.06 -10.04
N GLY A 29 9.87 -6.36 -10.32
CA GLY A 29 11.16 -7.07 -10.48
C GLY A 29 11.86 -7.43 -9.16
N HIS A 30 11.50 -6.78 -8.04
CA HIS A 30 11.99 -7.07 -6.70
C HIS A 30 10.83 -7.45 -5.77
N PRO A 31 10.38 -8.71 -5.81
CA PRO A 31 9.18 -9.13 -5.09
C PRO A 31 9.37 -9.04 -3.58
N ALA A 32 8.51 -8.28 -2.91
CA ALA A 32 8.46 -8.21 -1.45
C ALA A 32 7.41 -9.18 -0.90
N THR A 33 7.71 -9.81 0.24
CA THR A 33 6.71 -10.62 0.94
C THR A 33 5.78 -9.75 1.78
N LEU A 34 4.59 -10.26 2.12
CA LEU A 34 3.70 -9.63 3.11
C LEU A 34 4.38 -9.41 4.47
N ARG A 35 5.40 -10.22 4.80
CA ARG A 35 6.19 -10.04 6.01
C ARG A 35 7.07 -8.78 5.90
N HIS A 36 7.72 -8.55 4.77
CA HIS A 36 8.52 -7.33 4.54
C HIS A 36 7.65 -6.09 4.66
N ILE A 37 6.49 -6.08 4.00
CA ILE A 37 5.52 -4.98 4.08
C ILE A 37 5.12 -4.69 5.54
N LYS A 38 4.77 -5.72 6.32
CA LYS A 38 4.44 -5.56 7.76
C LYS A 38 5.62 -5.07 8.59
N THR A 39 6.84 -5.46 8.24
CA THR A 39 8.05 -4.98 8.91
C THR A 39 8.25 -3.49 8.63
N TRP A 40 8.14 -3.04 7.38
CA TRP A 40 8.28 -1.63 7.01
C TRP A 40 7.24 -0.75 7.69
N ILE A 41 5.98 -1.19 7.71
CA ILE A 41 4.91 -0.49 8.43
C ILE A 41 5.28 -0.23 9.90
N ARG A 42 5.92 -1.21 10.56
CA ARG A 42 6.33 -1.08 11.97
C ARG A 42 7.64 -0.30 12.14
N LYS A 43 8.58 -0.47 11.22
CA LYS A 43 9.92 0.13 11.26
C LYS A 43 9.84 1.63 11.00
N ASP A 44 9.03 2.02 10.03
CA ASP A 44 8.93 3.38 9.52
C ASP A 44 7.68 4.10 10.07
N ASP A 45 6.97 3.47 11.02
CA ASP A 45 5.75 3.96 11.67
C ASP A 45 4.68 4.45 10.67
N LEU A 46 4.46 3.67 9.61
CA LEU A 46 3.57 4.06 8.52
C LEU A 46 2.11 4.11 9.00
N LEU A 47 1.39 5.14 8.56
CA LEU A 47 -0.02 5.32 8.91
C LEU A 47 -0.86 4.20 8.33
N THR A 48 -1.53 3.46 9.23
CA THR A 48 -2.43 2.37 8.86
C THR A 48 -3.87 2.72 9.19
N VAL A 49 -4.77 2.46 8.24
CA VAL A 49 -6.21 2.66 8.41
C VAL A 49 -6.90 1.30 8.38
N ARG A 50 -7.83 1.08 9.31
CA ARG A 50 -8.67 -0.13 9.29
C ARG A 50 -9.86 0.11 8.38
N GLY A 51 -9.93 -0.65 7.30
CA GLY A 51 -11.07 -0.68 6.39
C GLY A 51 -12.20 -1.57 6.89
N HIS A 52 -13.24 -1.68 6.05
CA HIS A 52 -14.40 -2.52 6.34
C HIS A 52 -13.97 -3.99 6.51
N ARG A 53 -14.47 -4.66 7.56
CA ARG A 53 -14.09 -6.03 7.98
C ARG A 53 -12.64 -6.20 8.49
N GLY A 54 -11.99 -5.12 8.93
CA GLY A 54 -10.70 -5.19 9.62
C GLY A 54 -9.49 -5.36 8.71
N SER A 55 -9.64 -5.14 7.41
CA SER A 55 -8.53 -5.08 6.46
C SER A 55 -7.66 -3.85 6.74
N VAL A 56 -6.35 -4.06 6.84
CA VAL A 56 -5.39 -2.97 7.05
C VAL A 56 -5.06 -2.34 5.70
N HIS A 57 -5.28 -1.04 5.60
CA HIS A 57 -4.93 -0.22 4.45
C HIS A 57 -3.74 0.68 4.80
N VAL A 58 -2.82 0.84 3.86
CA VAL A 58 -1.61 1.67 3.99
C VAL A 58 -1.37 2.39 2.67
N SER A 59 -0.74 3.56 2.75
CA SER A 59 -0.31 4.32 1.58
C SER A 59 0.65 3.47 0.73
N TYR A 60 0.30 3.27 -0.54
CA TYR A 60 1.15 2.55 -1.47
C TYR A 60 2.45 3.31 -1.75
N SER A 61 2.41 4.64 -1.82
CA SER A 61 3.60 5.51 -1.97
C SER A 61 4.57 5.36 -0.79
N ASP A 62 4.08 5.32 0.45
CA ASP A 62 4.92 5.11 1.63
C ASP A 62 5.62 3.74 1.57
N ILE A 63 4.88 2.69 1.17
CA ILE A 63 5.48 1.36 1.00
C ILE A 63 6.47 1.34 -0.18
N LEU A 64 6.23 2.08 -1.26
CA LEU A 64 7.18 2.18 -2.37
C LEU A 64 8.50 2.83 -1.95
N LEU A 65 8.45 3.84 -1.08
CA LEU A 65 9.66 4.45 -0.52
C LEU A 65 10.43 3.44 0.34
N ALA A 66 9.75 2.74 1.24
CA ALA A 66 10.37 1.70 2.07
C ALA A 66 10.91 0.53 1.22
N HIS A 67 10.20 0.13 0.16
CA HIS A 67 10.64 -0.89 -0.78
C HIS A 67 11.89 -0.46 -1.52
N ARG A 68 11.93 0.75 -2.07
CA ARG A 68 13.11 1.31 -2.73
C ARG A 68 14.32 1.29 -1.80
N ASP A 69 14.14 1.77 -0.57
CA ASP A 69 15.23 1.86 0.39
C ASP A 69 15.74 0.47 0.80
N ALA A 70 14.85 -0.52 0.92
CA ALA A 70 15.21 -1.91 1.16
C ALA A 70 15.94 -2.58 -0.02
N VAL A 71 15.55 -2.27 -1.28
CA VAL A 71 16.27 -2.71 -2.48
C VAL A 71 17.67 -2.08 -2.54
N LEU A 72 17.79 -0.79 -2.25
CA LEU A 72 19.09 -0.11 -2.20
C LEU A 72 19.99 -0.65 -1.08
N ALA A 73 19.41 -1.10 0.04
CA ALA A 73 20.13 -1.73 1.14
C ALA A 73 20.49 -3.21 0.89
N GLY A 74 19.97 -3.84 -0.18
CA GLY A 74 20.17 -5.26 -0.45
C GLY A 74 19.42 -6.20 0.51
N GLU A 75 18.36 -5.70 1.16
CA GLU A 75 17.50 -6.49 2.05
C GLU A 75 16.45 -7.33 1.27
N ILE A 76 16.34 -7.11 -0.05
CA ILE A 76 15.47 -7.82 -1.00
C ILE A 76 16.13 -7.98 -2.37
#